data_AF-A0A382IHW3-F1
#
_entry.id   AF-A0A382IHW3-F1
#
_cell.length_a   1.000
_cell.length_b   1.000
_cell.length_c   1.000
_cell.angle_alpha   90.00
_cell.angle_beta   90.00
_cell.angle_gamma   90.00
#
_symmetry.space_group_name_H-M   'P 1'
#
loop_
_entity.id
_entity.type
_entity.pdbx_description
1 polymer ?
#
loop_
_entity_poly.entity_id
_entity_poly.type
_entity_poly.pdbx_seq_one_letter_code
_entity_poly.pdbx_strand_id
1 'polypeptide(L)'
;MSKIITGQLQKMTHKAEKPIQYFLNLNDQSYSLTPKVGYQVTLRYRGVITCIECGRKIKKTYSDGYCFPCARDLPENDICSVRPEKCQHDKGSEADREFYEKYCNIDHFVYLSQTSGLKVGITRHYNIPSRWIDQGAVKALIIAKVPRRILSGQIEVVLAKKTSDKTNWRKMLLGNIGDVDFSTMREKMIQYIPKDLGQYALYEEE
;
A
#
# COMPACT_ATOMS: atom_id res chain seq x y z
N MET A 1 14.39 -32.99 7.25
CA MET A 1 13.86 -32.44 8.52
C MET A 1 13.01 -31.21 8.22
N SER A 2 11.83 -31.08 8.83
CA SER A 2 11.01 -29.88 8.73
C SER A 2 11.72 -28.71 9.41
N LYS A 3 12.06 -27.66 8.66
CA LYS A 3 12.71 -26.47 9.21
C LYS A 3 11.70 -25.73 10.09
N ILE A 4 11.92 -25.74 11.41
CA ILE A 4 11.15 -24.93 12.35
C ILE A 4 11.82 -23.56 12.43
N ILE A 5 11.04 -22.51 12.19
CA ILE A 5 11.47 -21.11 12.27
C ILE A 5 10.57 -20.37 13.27
N THR A 6 11.10 -19.37 13.96
CA THR A 6 10.34 -18.62 14.99
C THR A 6 10.89 -17.21 15.10
N GLY A 7 10.00 -16.24 15.31
CA GLY A 7 10.34 -14.85 15.55
C GLY A 7 9.10 -13.97 15.60
N GLN A 8 9.29 -12.68 15.80
CA GLN A 8 8.26 -11.67 15.64
C GLN A 8 7.91 -11.54 14.16
N LEU A 9 6.63 -11.67 13.84
CA LEU A 9 6.15 -11.50 12.48
C LEU A 9 6.30 -10.04 12.05
N GLN A 10 6.95 -9.83 10.90
CA GLN A 10 7.10 -8.53 10.25
C GLN A 10 6.36 -8.54 8.90
N LYS A 11 6.14 -7.36 8.31
CA LYS A 11 5.51 -7.24 6.99
C LYS A 11 6.26 -8.13 5.99
N MET A 12 5.53 -8.95 5.23
CA MET A 12 6.12 -9.73 4.14
C MET A 12 6.75 -8.83 3.08
N THR A 13 7.86 -9.27 2.52
CA THR A 13 8.53 -8.60 1.39
C THR A 13 8.45 -9.48 0.15
N HIS A 14 8.73 -8.89 -1.01
CA HIS A 14 8.69 -9.59 -2.28
C HIS A 14 9.75 -9.07 -3.25
N LYS A 15 10.08 -9.88 -4.25
CA LYS A 15 10.84 -9.48 -5.45
C LYS A 15 9.94 -9.57 -6.67
N ALA A 16 9.99 -8.54 -7.51
CA ALA A 16 9.21 -8.41 -8.74
C ALA A 16 9.77 -9.32 -9.86
N GLU A 17 9.67 -10.62 -9.67
CA GLU A 17 10.05 -11.66 -10.64
C GLU A 17 8.80 -12.31 -11.26
N LYS A 18 8.99 -13.23 -12.21
CA LYS A 18 7.92 -14.00 -12.86
C LYS A 18 8.15 -15.50 -12.62
N PRO A 19 7.47 -16.15 -11.66
CA PRO A 19 6.48 -15.60 -10.72
C PRO A 19 7.09 -14.74 -9.61
N ILE A 20 6.27 -13.92 -8.96
CA ILE A 20 6.68 -13.07 -7.84
C ILE A 20 7.22 -13.94 -6.69
N GLN A 21 8.38 -13.56 -6.16
CA GLN A 21 9.00 -14.26 -5.03
C GLN A 21 8.61 -13.58 -3.73
N TYR A 22 7.89 -14.28 -2.85
CA TYR A 22 7.45 -13.78 -1.54
C TYR A 22 8.34 -14.31 -0.42
N PHE A 23 8.54 -13.46 0.59
CA PHE A 23 9.36 -13.76 1.76
C PHE A 23 8.58 -13.52 3.05
N LEU A 24 8.58 -14.52 3.94
CA LEU A 24 8.13 -14.39 5.32
C LEU A 24 9.25 -13.77 6.14
N ASN A 25 8.97 -12.66 6.82
CA ASN A 25 9.94 -11.98 7.66
C ASN A 25 9.65 -12.28 9.13
N LEU A 26 10.64 -12.85 9.81
CA LEU A 26 10.61 -13.15 11.24
C LEU A 26 11.85 -12.53 11.90
N ASN A 27 11.65 -11.55 12.78
CA ASN A 27 12.72 -10.69 13.27
C ASN A 27 13.51 -10.12 12.06
N ASP A 28 14.85 -10.21 12.10
CA ASP A 28 15.76 -9.75 11.04
C ASP A 28 16.04 -10.81 9.97
N GLN A 29 15.22 -11.86 9.86
CA GLN A 29 15.42 -12.96 8.91
C GLN A 29 14.26 -13.09 7.92
N SER A 30 14.61 -13.22 6.64
CA SER A 30 13.67 -13.43 5.54
C SER A 30 13.70 -14.87 5.02
N TYR A 31 12.53 -15.48 4.86
CA TYR A 31 12.37 -16.88 4.45
C TYR A 31 11.52 -16.95 3.18
N SER A 32 12.07 -17.54 2.10
CA SER A 32 11.32 -17.71 0.86
C SER A 32 10.09 -18.61 1.05
N LEU A 33 8.92 -18.06 0.72
CA LEU A 33 7.63 -18.75 0.80
C LEU A 33 7.18 -19.31 -0.54
N THR A 34 7.55 -18.70 -1.67
CA THR A 34 7.11 -19.13 -3.00
C THR A 34 7.38 -20.62 -3.28
N PRO A 35 8.56 -21.20 -2.93
CA PRO A 35 8.82 -22.63 -3.10
C PRO A 35 7.99 -23.55 -2.19
N LYS A 36 7.20 -23.01 -1.26
CA LYS A 36 6.34 -23.75 -0.32
C LYS A 36 4.88 -23.79 -0.77
N VAL A 37 4.53 -23.15 -1.87
CA VAL A 37 3.20 -23.29 -2.48
C VAL A 37 2.97 -24.77 -2.84
N GLY A 38 1.80 -25.29 -2.48
CA GLY A 38 1.45 -26.71 -2.65
C GLY A 38 1.87 -27.63 -1.50
N TYR A 39 2.68 -27.14 -0.55
CA TYR A 39 3.08 -27.90 0.64
C TYR A 39 2.25 -27.51 1.87
N GLN A 40 2.12 -28.45 2.83
CA GLN A 40 1.49 -28.16 4.12
C GLN A 40 2.44 -27.37 5.02
N VAL A 41 1.98 -26.19 5.46
CA VAL A 41 2.70 -25.34 6.42
C VAL A 41 1.91 -25.28 7.72
N THR A 42 2.58 -25.42 8.86
CA THR A 42 1.97 -25.26 10.19
C THR A 42 2.42 -23.95 10.81
N LEU A 43 1.46 -23.11 11.19
CA LEU A 43 1.70 -21.87 11.94
C LEU A 43 1.25 -22.06 13.39
N ARG A 44 2.12 -21.71 14.34
CA ARG A 44 1.82 -21.77 15.78
C ARG A 44 2.07 -20.43 16.42
N TYR A 45 1.01 -19.79 16.90
CA TYR A 45 1.11 -18.60 17.74
C TYR A 45 1.63 -18.97 19.14
N ARG A 46 2.66 -18.25 19.61
CA ARG A 46 3.33 -18.54 20.89
C ARG A 46 2.78 -17.78 22.10
N GLY A 47 1.66 -17.07 21.94
CA GLY A 47 1.06 -16.31 23.05
C GLY A 47 1.74 -14.97 23.34
N VAL A 48 2.67 -14.51 22.51
CA VAL A 48 3.39 -13.26 22.69
C VAL A 48 3.17 -12.35 21.50
N ILE A 49 2.78 -11.11 21.78
CA ILE A 49 2.73 -10.01 20.82
C ILE A 49 3.65 -8.92 21.34
N THR A 50 4.51 -8.41 20.46
CA THR A 50 5.42 -7.29 20.73
C THR A 50 5.18 -6.19 19.72
N CYS A 51 5.26 -4.94 20.17
CA CYS A 51 5.28 -3.77 19.28
C CYS A 51 6.41 -3.92 18.27
N ILE A 52 6.13 -3.71 16.98
CA ILE A 52 7.17 -3.78 15.93
C ILE A 52 8.21 -2.67 16.04
N GLU A 53 7.84 -1.54 16.66
CA GLU A 53 8.74 -0.40 16.84
C GLU A 53 9.55 -0.49 18.13
N CYS A 54 8.87 -0.52 19.28
CA CYS A 54 9.54 -0.41 20.59
C CYS A 54 9.73 -1.75 21.32
N GLY A 55 9.33 -2.87 20.73
CA GLY A 55 9.45 -4.21 21.32
C GLY A 55 8.57 -4.50 22.55
N ARG A 56 7.77 -3.53 23.03
CA ARG A 56 6.90 -3.69 24.20
C ARG A 56 5.93 -4.86 24.03
N LYS A 57 5.85 -5.74 25.03
CA LYS A 57 4.83 -6.80 25.09
C LYS A 57 3.42 -6.21 25.24
N ILE A 58 2.48 -6.64 24.42
CA ILE A 58 1.11 -6.14 24.38
C ILE A 58 0.10 -7.28 24.28
N LYS A 59 -1.15 -7.02 24.68
CA LYS A 59 -2.26 -8.00 24.58
C LYS A 59 -2.98 -7.97 23.23
N LYS A 60 -2.85 -6.86 22.49
CA LYS A 60 -3.42 -6.65 21.16
C LYS A 60 -2.58 -5.64 20.38
N THR A 61 -2.63 -5.70 19.06
CA THR A 61 -1.93 -4.77 18.17
C THR A 61 -2.84 -3.62 17.74
N TYR A 62 -2.20 -2.53 17.31
CA TYR A 62 -2.80 -1.38 16.65
C TYR A 62 -2.00 -1.10 15.36
N SER A 63 -2.63 -0.48 14.36
CA SER A 63 -1.97 -0.04 13.11
C SER A 63 -0.97 -1.04 12.52
N ASP A 64 -1.37 -2.31 12.37
CA ASP A 64 -0.54 -3.37 11.78
C ASP A 64 0.71 -3.81 12.58
N GLY A 65 0.77 -3.57 13.89
CA GLY A 65 1.81 -4.19 14.74
C GLY A 65 2.30 -3.37 15.92
N TYR A 66 1.75 -2.18 16.14
CA TYR A 66 2.19 -1.26 17.17
C TYR A 66 1.48 -1.47 18.52
N CYS A 67 2.13 -1.03 19.59
CA CYS A 67 1.45 -0.76 20.85
C CYS A 67 0.68 0.56 20.78
N PHE A 68 -0.29 0.77 21.68
CA PHE A 68 -1.15 1.96 21.64
C PHE A 68 -0.38 3.30 21.65
N PRO A 69 0.64 3.52 22.51
CA PRO A 69 1.44 4.77 22.45
C PRO A 69 2.10 4.99 21.10
N CYS A 70 2.80 3.99 20.56
CA CYS A 70 3.45 4.12 19.25
C CYS A 70 2.44 4.33 18.12
N ALA A 71 1.27 3.68 18.17
CA ALA A 71 0.21 3.88 17.18
C ALA A 71 -0.41 5.28 17.25
N ARG A 72 -0.42 5.91 18.43
CA ARG A 72 -0.97 7.25 18.66
C ARG A 72 0.04 8.35 18.35
N ASP A 73 1.30 8.14 18.72
CA ASP A 73 2.31 9.20 18.80
C ASP A 73 3.27 9.23 17.60
N LEU A 74 3.39 8.14 16.82
CA LEU A 74 4.34 8.09 15.71
C LEU A 74 3.75 8.62 14.40
N PRO A 75 4.48 9.47 13.66
CA PRO A 75 3.99 10.10 12.42
C PRO A 75 3.51 9.11 11.34
N GLU A 76 4.14 7.94 11.22
CA GLU A 76 3.75 6.92 10.23
C GLU A 76 2.36 6.32 10.47
N ASN A 77 1.85 6.42 11.71
CA ASN A 77 0.54 5.92 12.11
C ASN A 77 -0.56 7.00 12.08
N ASP A 78 -0.21 8.23 11.69
CA ASP A 78 -1.15 9.34 11.62
C ASP A 78 -2.24 9.09 10.56
N ILE A 79 -3.35 9.84 10.67
CA ILE A 79 -4.54 9.72 9.83
C ILE A 79 -4.22 9.81 8.33
N CYS A 80 -3.14 10.51 7.95
CA CYS A 80 -2.71 10.64 6.55
C CYS A 80 -2.36 9.29 5.90
N SER A 81 -2.03 8.27 6.68
CA SER A 81 -1.73 6.92 6.19
C SER A 81 -2.98 6.26 5.60
N VAL A 82 -4.16 6.57 6.15
CA VAL A 82 -5.47 6.06 5.69
C VAL A 82 -6.22 7.09 4.85
N ARG A 83 -6.02 8.38 5.12
CA ARG A 83 -6.71 9.51 4.51
C ARG A 83 -5.67 10.53 4.03
N PRO A 84 -5.03 10.28 2.87
CA PRO A 84 -3.92 11.10 2.40
C PRO A 84 -4.32 12.57 2.20
N GLU A 85 -5.59 12.85 1.90
CA GLU A 85 -6.16 14.19 1.76
C GLU A 85 -6.15 15.01 3.07
N LYS A 86 -5.92 14.35 4.21
CA LYS A 86 -5.84 14.95 5.55
C LYS A 86 -4.41 15.09 6.08
N CYS A 87 -3.39 14.95 5.23
CA CYS A 87 -2.00 15.13 5.66
C CYS A 87 -1.78 16.54 6.24
N GLN A 88 -1.26 16.61 7.47
CA GLN A 88 -0.95 17.85 8.20
C GLN A 88 0.45 17.83 8.85
N HIS A 89 1.32 16.89 8.46
CA HIS A 89 2.64 16.71 9.05
C HIS A 89 3.54 17.96 8.94
N ASP A 90 3.33 18.80 7.92
CA ASP A 90 4.03 20.08 7.76
C ASP A 90 3.81 21.05 8.94
N LYS A 91 2.68 20.92 9.63
CA LYS A 91 2.27 21.77 10.76
C LYS A 91 2.45 21.09 12.12
N GLY A 92 2.94 19.86 12.13
CA GLY A 92 3.08 19.05 13.34
C GLY A 92 4.34 19.36 14.15
N SER A 93 4.68 18.39 15.00
CA SER A 93 5.92 18.36 15.79
C SER A 93 7.17 18.29 14.89
N GLU A 94 8.36 18.35 15.51
CA GLU A 94 9.62 18.16 14.79
C GLU A 94 9.68 16.79 14.10
N ALA A 95 9.30 15.72 14.80
CA ALA A 95 9.22 14.38 14.23
C ALA A 95 8.23 14.30 13.06
N ASP A 96 7.09 15.01 13.14
CA ASP A 96 6.13 15.09 12.02
C ASP A 96 6.74 15.77 10.81
N ARG A 97 7.47 16.87 10.99
CA ARG A 97 8.11 17.61 9.89
C ARG A 97 9.24 16.82 9.25
N GLU A 98 10.05 16.12 10.04
CA GLU A 98 11.05 15.19 9.51
C GLU A 98 10.41 14.07 8.68
N PHE A 99 9.31 13.51 9.18
CA PHE A 99 8.52 12.53 8.44
C PHE A 99 7.95 13.14 7.14
N TYR A 100 7.43 14.36 7.22
CA TYR A 100 6.86 15.08 6.08
C TYR A 100 7.86 15.19 4.94
N GLU A 101 9.06 15.71 5.19
CA GLU A 101 10.09 15.90 4.16
C GLU A 101 10.49 14.58 3.50
N LYS A 102 10.61 13.50 4.29
CA LYS A 102 11.06 12.21 3.79
C LYS A 102 9.98 11.44 3.02
N TYR A 103 8.71 11.64 3.37
CA TYR A 103 7.65 10.69 3.02
C TYR A 103 6.37 11.30 2.44
N CYS A 104 6.09 12.57 2.73
CA CYS A 104 4.87 13.25 2.29
C CYS A 104 5.17 14.35 1.26
N ASN A 105 6.32 15.03 1.36
CA ASN A 105 6.79 16.10 0.49
C ASN A 105 7.69 15.58 -0.65
N ILE A 106 7.24 14.51 -1.29
CA ILE A 106 7.94 13.87 -2.39
C ILE A 106 6.94 13.54 -3.49
N ASP A 107 7.43 13.16 -4.66
CA ASP A 107 6.58 12.73 -5.75
C ASP A 107 5.71 11.52 -5.34
N HIS A 108 4.41 11.68 -5.56
CA HIS A 108 3.39 10.65 -5.44
C HIS A 108 2.69 10.47 -6.78
N PHE A 109 2.34 9.22 -7.07
CA PHE A 109 1.52 8.86 -8.20
C PHE A 109 0.09 8.56 -7.76
N VAL A 110 -0.86 9.02 -8.56
CA VAL A 110 -2.24 8.51 -8.59
C VAL A 110 -2.34 7.56 -9.76
N TYR A 111 -2.88 6.37 -9.53
CA TYR A 111 -2.93 5.32 -10.55
C TYR A 111 -4.29 4.62 -10.56
N LEU A 112 -4.63 4.08 -11.72
CA LEU A 112 -5.65 3.06 -11.88
C LEU A 112 -5.02 1.68 -11.69
N SER A 113 -5.72 0.79 -11.01
CA SER A 113 -5.31 -0.61 -10.88
C SER A 113 -6.51 -1.53 -11.08
N GLN A 114 -6.25 -2.67 -11.69
CA GLN A 114 -7.23 -3.72 -11.88
C GLN A 114 -6.85 -4.90 -10.99
N THR A 115 -7.71 -5.18 -10.02
CA THR A 115 -7.64 -6.37 -9.17
C THR A 115 -8.81 -7.29 -9.57
N SER A 116 -9.85 -7.42 -8.74
CA SER A 116 -11.14 -7.99 -9.17
C SER A 116 -12.02 -7.00 -9.95
N GLY A 117 -11.60 -5.74 -10.02
CA GLY A 117 -12.30 -4.61 -10.62
C GLY A 117 -11.36 -3.41 -10.69
N LEU A 118 -11.80 -2.34 -11.37
CA LEU A 118 -11.02 -1.11 -11.50
C LEU A 118 -11.07 -0.31 -10.20
N LYS A 119 -9.91 0.17 -9.77
CA LYS A 119 -9.73 0.99 -8.57
C LYS A 119 -8.79 2.15 -8.85
N VAL A 120 -8.95 3.20 -8.07
CA VAL A 120 -7.97 4.28 -7.95
C VAL A 120 -7.15 4.03 -6.69
N GLY A 121 -5.85 4.28 -6.77
CA GLY A 121 -4.99 4.28 -5.59
C GLY A 121 -3.89 5.31 -5.72
N ILE A 122 -3.21 5.55 -4.60
CA ILE A 122 -2.03 6.40 -4.55
C ILE A 122 -0.82 5.66 -3.99
N THR A 123 0.36 6.11 -4.40
CA THR A 123 1.63 5.60 -3.87
C THR A 123 2.74 6.61 -4.04
N ARG A 124 3.82 6.45 -3.28
CA ARG A 124 5.07 7.19 -3.50
C ARG A 124 5.73 6.70 -4.78
N HIS A 125 6.47 7.57 -5.46
CA HIS A 125 7.11 7.23 -6.74
C HIS A 125 8.00 5.97 -6.67
N TYR A 126 8.80 5.81 -5.61
CA TYR A 126 9.70 4.66 -5.44
C TYR A 126 9.01 3.35 -5.00
N ASN A 127 7.70 3.38 -4.67
CA ASN A 127 6.97 2.20 -4.19
C ASN A 127 6.36 1.37 -5.35
N ILE A 128 6.55 1.79 -6.60
CA ILE A 128 6.11 1.05 -7.79
C ILE A 128 7.27 0.14 -8.23
N PRO A 129 7.04 -1.17 -8.54
CA PRO A 129 5.75 -1.86 -8.63
C PRO A 129 5.28 -2.51 -7.31
N SER A 130 6.03 -2.39 -6.22
CA SER A 130 5.73 -3.11 -4.97
C SER A 130 4.33 -2.86 -4.42
N ARG A 131 3.80 -1.63 -4.55
CA ARG A 131 2.43 -1.31 -4.14
C ARG A 131 1.38 -2.09 -4.94
N TRP A 132 1.59 -2.24 -6.25
CA TRP A 132 0.68 -2.96 -7.14
C TRP A 132 0.69 -4.47 -6.84
N ILE A 133 1.88 -5.01 -6.54
CA ILE A 133 2.05 -6.39 -6.09
C ILE A 133 1.31 -6.63 -4.77
N ASP A 134 1.52 -5.77 -3.77
CA ASP A 134 0.84 -5.87 -2.46
C ASP A 134 -0.70 -5.81 -2.59
N GLN A 135 -1.23 -5.17 -3.63
CA GLN A 135 -2.67 -5.10 -3.91
C GLN A 135 -3.21 -6.27 -4.75
N GLY A 136 -2.34 -7.10 -5.32
CA GLY A 136 -2.74 -8.15 -6.27
C GLY A 136 -3.27 -7.58 -7.60
N ALA A 137 -2.73 -6.43 -8.04
CA ALA A 137 -3.12 -5.83 -9.30
C ALA A 137 -2.55 -6.63 -10.49
N VAL A 138 -3.40 -6.93 -11.48
CA VAL A 138 -3.01 -7.60 -12.73
C VAL A 138 -2.60 -6.62 -13.83
N LYS A 139 -3.17 -5.40 -13.78
CA LYS A 139 -2.82 -4.26 -14.63
C LYS A 139 -2.87 -3.00 -13.77
N ALA A 140 -1.98 -2.06 -14.04
CA ALA A 140 -2.00 -0.74 -13.40
C ALA A 140 -1.46 0.30 -14.38
N LEU A 141 -1.91 1.54 -14.22
CA LEU A 141 -1.56 2.66 -15.10
C LEU A 141 -1.60 3.96 -14.30
N ILE A 142 -0.55 4.77 -14.41
CA ILE A 142 -0.46 6.06 -13.72
C ILE A 142 -1.33 7.09 -14.48
N ILE A 143 -2.03 7.95 -13.74
CA ILE A 143 -2.90 8.99 -14.31
C ILE A 143 -2.56 10.40 -13.82
N ALA A 144 -1.79 10.53 -12.73
CA ALA A 144 -1.29 11.82 -12.27
C ALA A 144 0.00 11.66 -11.45
N LYS A 145 0.87 12.68 -11.51
CA LYS A 145 2.07 12.81 -10.69
C LYS A 145 2.03 14.13 -9.93
N VAL A 146 2.06 14.08 -8.61
CA VAL A 146 1.97 15.25 -7.73
C VAL A 146 3.17 15.33 -6.78
N PRO A 147 3.63 16.52 -6.40
CA PRO A 147 4.82 16.68 -5.55
C PRO A 147 4.55 16.42 -4.05
N ARG A 148 3.28 16.25 -3.66
CA ARG A 148 2.88 16.12 -2.25
C ARG A 148 1.75 15.11 -2.06
N ARG A 149 1.81 14.36 -0.95
CA ARG A 149 0.81 13.36 -0.55
C ARG A 149 -0.62 13.90 -0.45
N ILE A 150 -0.77 15.13 0.06
CA ILE A 150 -2.10 15.72 0.22
C ILE A 150 -2.82 15.89 -1.11
N LEU A 151 -2.08 16.26 -2.16
CA LEU A 151 -2.63 16.47 -3.50
C LEU A 151 -3.08 15.15 -4.12
N SER A 152 -2.31 14.07 -3.93
CA SER A 152 -2.71 12.76 -4.44
C SER A 152 -3.94 12.24 -3.71
N GLY A 153 -4.06 12.49 -2.41
CA GLY A 153 -5.27 12.20 -1.65
C GLY A 153 -6.50 12.97 -2.11
N GLN A 154 -6.35 14.26 -2.41
CA GLN A 154 -7.44 15.08 -2.95
C GLN A 154 -7.96 14.53 -4.29
N ILE A 155 -7.04 14.13 -5.19
CA ILE A 155 -7.40 13.48 -6.45
C ILE A 155 -8.07 12.12 -6.17
N GLU A 156 -7.47 11.27 -5.33
CA GLU A 156 -7.98 9.93 -5.00
C GLU A 156 -9.43 9.98 -4.49
N VAL A 157 -9.75 10.89 -3.57
CA VAL A 157 -11.10 11.03 -3.01
C VAL A 157 -12.14 11.34 -4.07
N VAL A 158 -11.80 12.16 -5.08
CA VAL A 158 -12.73 12.51 -6.16
C VAL A 158 -12.91 11.34 -7.12
N LEU A 159 -11.81 10.70 -7.51
CA LEU A 159 -11.85 9.60 -8.48
C LEU A 159 -12.40 8.29 -7.89
N ALA A 160 -12.16 8.03 -6.60
CA ALA A 160 -12.69 6.85 -5.91
C ALA A 160 -14.23 6.79 -5.98
N LYS A 161 -14.91 7.94 -5.93
CA LYS A 161 -16.37 8.05 -6.09
C LYS A 161 -16.87 7.61 -7.47
N LYS A 162 -15.98 7.49 -8.46
CA LYS A 162 -16.27 7.04 -9.83
C LYS A 162 -15.95 5.57 -10.06
N THR A 163 -15.42 4.87 -9.05
CA THR A 163 -15.04 3.45 -9.12
C THR A 163 -15.77 2.62 -8.06
N SER A 164 -15.78 1.30 -8.23
CA SER A 164 -16.37 0.41 -7.23
C SER A 164 -15.43 0.23 -6.04
N ASP A 165 -15.90 0.55 -4.84
CA ASP A 165 -15.10 0.55 -3.61
C ASP A 165 -14.64 -0.87 -3.16
N LYS A 166 -15.37 -1.92 -3.54
CA LYS A 166 -15.15 -3.28 -2.99
C LYS A 166 -14.41 -4.21 -3.94
N THR A 167 -13.24 -4.69 -3.52
CA THR A 167 -12.57 -5.83 -4.18
C THR A 167 -13.21 -7.14 -3.76
N ASN A 168 -13.68 -7.89 -4.75
CA ASN A 168 -14.11 -9.27 -4.60
C ASN A 168 -12.88 -10.17 -4.67
N TRP A 169 -12.27 -10.43 -3.51
CA TRP A 169 -11.05 -11.23 -3.38
C TRP A 169 -11.20 -12.65 -3.97
N ARG A 170 -12.41 -13.23 -3.98
CA ARG A 170 -12.65 -14.55 -4.60
C ARG A 170 -12.45 -14.48 -6.11
N LYS A 171 -13.03 -13.46 -6.79
CA LYS A 171 -12.82 -13.26 -8.24
C LYS A 171 -11.36 -13.01 -8.57
N MET A 172 -10.66 -12.24 -7.74
CA MET A 172 -9.22 -11.98 -7.89
C MET A 172 -8.40 -13.27 -7.84
N LEU A 173 -8.63 -14.14 -6.84
CA LEU A 173 -7.91 -15.41 -6.70
C LEU A 173 -8.23 -16.42 -7.80
N LEU A 174 -9.46 -16.40 -8.32
CA LEU A 174 -9.87 -17.26 -9.44
C LEU A 174 -9.37 -16.77 -10.79
N GLY A 175 -8.77 -15.57 -10.88
CA GLY A 175 -8.37 -14.97 -12.15
C GLY A 175 -9.55 -14.52 -13.02
N ASN A 176 -10.77 -14.49 -12.48
CA ASN A 176 -11.99 -14.08 -13.18
C ASN A 176 -12.09 -12.55 -13.22
N ILE A 177 -11.21 -11.94 -13.99
CA ILE A 177 -11.06 -10.48 -14.10
C ILE A 177 -11.51 -10.10 -15.51
N GLY A 178 -12.53 -9.26 -15.61
CA GLY A 178 -13.00 -8.76 -16.91
C GLY A 178 -11.94 -7.91 -17.60
N ASP A 179 -11.96 -7.80 -18.93
CA ASP A 179 -11.04 -6.90 -19.61
C ASP A 179 -11.49 -5.45 -19.47
N VAL A 180 -10.57 -4.57 -19.09
CA VAL A 180 -10.82 -3.13 -18.94
C VAL A 180 -9.84 -2.41 -19.84
N ASP A 181 -10.36 -1.53 -20.70
CA ASP A 181 -9.53 -0.62 -21.47
C ASP A 181 -9.03 0.52 -20.57
N PHE A 182 -7.77 0.42 -20.16
CA PHE A 182 -7.12 1.39 -19.30
C PHE A 182 -6.90 2.75 -19.97
N SER A 183 -6.73 2.79 -21.30
CA SER A 183 -6.53 4.06 -22.01
C SER A 183 -7.82 4.87 -21.98
N THR A 184 -8.93 4.25 -22.38
CA THR A 184 -10.26 4.88 -22.31
C THR A 184 -10.62 5.26 -20.88
N MET A 185 -10.30 4.41 -19.89
CA MET A 185 -10.58 4.73 -18.48
C MET A 185 -9.70 5.84 -17.93
N ARG A 186 -8.42 5.95 -18.34
CA ARG A 186 -7.56 7.09 -17.97
C ARG A 186 -8.17 8.39 -18.47
N GLU A 187 -8.51 8.48 -19.75
CA GLU A 187 -9.09 9.70 -20.34
C GLU A 187 -10.35 10.13 -19.57
N LYS A 188 -11.25 9.19 -19.29
CA LYS A 188 -12.45 9.45 -18.48
C LYS A 188 -12.12 9.90 -17.07
N MET A 189 -11.13 9.28 -16.41
CA MET A 189 -10.77 9.61 -15.03
C MET A 189 -10.09 10.97 -14.92
N ILE A 190 -9.25 11.34 -15.88
CA ILE A 190 -8.60 12.66 -15.92
C ILE A 190 -9.63 13.79 -15.98
N GLN A 191 -10.74 13.61 -16.70
CA GLN A 191 -11.83 14.61 -16.75
C GLN A 191 -12.48 14.89 -15.38
N TYR A 192 -12.35 13.98 -14.41
CA TYR A 192 -12.86 14.17 -13.05
C TYR A 192 -11.82 14.75 -12.09
N ILE A 193 -10.56 14.94 -12.51
CA ILE A 193 -9.54 15.60 -11.68
C ILE A 193 -9.96 17.05 -11.45
N PRO A 194 -9.90 17.57 -10.20
CA PRO A 194 -10.18 18.97 -9.92
C PRO A 194 -9.37 19.92 -10.81
N LYS A 195 -9.99 21.02 -11.28
CA LYS A 195 -9.37 21.95 -12.25
C LYS A 195 -8.03 22.51 -11.76
N ASP A 196 -7.93 22.83 -10.48
CA ASP A 196 -6.73 23.32 -9.81
C ASP A 196 -5.59 22.28 -9.74
N LEU A 197 -5.93 21.00 -9.85
CA LEU A 197 -4.99 19.88 -9.87
C LEU A 197 -4.77 19.31 -11.28
N GLY A 198 -5.45 19.84 -12.30
CA GLY A 198 -5.42 19.32 -13.67
C GLY A 198 -4.02 19.35 -14.30
N GLN A 199 -3.15 20.27 -13.86
CA GLN A 199 -1.75 20.37 -14.29
C GLN A 199 -0.90 19.14 -13.95
N TYR A 200 -1.37 18.30 -13.02
CA TYR A 200 -0.66 17.09 -12.58
C TYR A 200 -1.11 15.84 -13.35
N ALA A 201 -2.12 15.94 -14.21
CA ALA A 201 -2.63 14.82 -14.98
C ALA A 201 -1.62 14.36 -16.04
N LEU A 202 -1.50 13.04 -16.21
CA LEU A 202 -0.62 12.42 -17.20
C LEU A 202 -1.48 11.70 -18.25
N TYR A 203 -1.36 12.12 -19.52
CA TYR A 203 -2.14 11.61 -20.64
C TYR A 203 -1.47 10.45 -21.39
N GLU A 204 -0.17 10.26 -21.17
CA GLU A 204 0.65 9.20 -21.75
C GLU A 204 1.45 8.50 -20.65
N GLU A 205 1.89 7.26 -20.90
CA GLU A 205 2.84 6.58 -20.01
C GLU A 205 4.24 7.10 -20.32
N GLU A 206 4.96 7.60 -19.30
CA GLU A 206 6.41 7.88 -19.40
C GLU A 206 7.22 6.58 -19.50
#